data_AF-A0A7I9YP91-F1
#
_entry.id   AF-A0A7I9YP91-F1
#
_cell.length_a   1.000
_cell.length_b   1.000
_cell.length_c   1.000
_cell.angle_alpha   90.00
_cell.angle_beta   90.00
_cell.angle_gamma   90.00
#
_symmetry.space_group_name_H-M   'P 1'
#
loop_
_entity.id
_entity.type
_entity.pdbx_description
1 polymer ?
#
loop_
_entity_poly.entity_id
_entity_poly.type
_entity_poly.pdbx_seq_one_letter_code
_entity_poly.pdbx_strand_id
1 'polypeptide(L)'
;MTNRQPPKLTATTPWAAQPPAATLAALAAAVADIPPLDGAACRGRPDLFDLDPGAEPEQVEHAQAICRTCPALRRCAEWLAATPPPRRPCGVVAGRLVEPPTLPQPRKTVAAQPRPPRKPQPTLTDRAADWLRAYMAQCGGTAEAVEVKRAAAAAGYGAATVYNAVKRLRLISKRSGQRTVTWTAPPGGEADASASA
;
A
#
# COMPACT_ATOMS: atom_id res chain seq x y z
N MET A 1 5.98 -16.14 -36.14
CA MET A 1 6.10 -17.08 -35.01
C MET A 1 6.73 -16.34 -33.84
N THR A 2 5.96 -15.62 -33.04
CA THR A 2 6.47 -14.85 -31.90
C THR A 2 6.18 -15.60 -30.61
N ASN A 3 7.27 -16.04 -29.98
CA ASN A 3 7.29 -16.77 -28.71
C ASN A 3 6.89 -15.82 -27.57
N ARG A 4 5.64 -15.91 -27.10
CA ARG A 4 5.17 -15.22 -25.89
C ARG A 4 5.34 -16.16 -24.71
N GLN A 5 6.35 -15.87 -23.91
CA GLN A 5 6.61 -16.56 -22.66
C GLN A 5 5.58 -16.10 -21.60
N PRO A 6 4.88 -17.00 -20.90
CA PRO A 6 3.91 -16.62 -19.87
C PRO A 6 4.62 -16.07 -18.62
N PRO A 7 4.03 -15.10 -17.91
CA PRO A 7 4.61 -14.56 -16.68
C PRO A 7 4.63 -15.62 -15.58
N LYS A 8 5.76 -15.71 -14.85
CA LYS A 8 5.91 -16.57 -13.67
C LYS A 8 5.00 -16.07 -12.55
N LEU A 9 3.95 -16.84 -12.25
CA LEU A 9 3.08 -16.64 -11.09
C LEU A 9 3.90 -16.89 -9.81
N THR A 10 4.36 -15.82 -9.16
CA THR A 10 4.88 -15.87 -7.79
C THR A 10 3.73 -15.51 -6.85
N ALA A 11 2.83 -16.47 -6.63
CA ALA A 11 1.78 -16.33 -5.64
C ALA A 11 2.33 -16.73 -4.27
N THR A 12 2.71 -15.75 -3.46
CA THR A 12 2.84 -15.91 -2.00
C THR A 12 1.67 -15.18 -1.36
N THR A 13 0.48 -15.77 -1.46
CA THR A 13 -0.72 -15.27 -0.80
C THR A 13 -0.68 -15.69 0.67
N PRO A 14 -0.67 -14.78 1.65
CA PRO A 14 -0.68 -15.12 3.08
C PRO A 14 -2.10 -15.44 3.57
N TRP A 15 -2.76 -16.45 2.99
CA TRP A 15 -4.09 -16.89 3.45
C TRP A 15 -4.03 -18.03 4.47
N ALA A 16 -2.83 -18.53 4.80
CA ALA A 16 -2.63 -19.64 5.72
C ALA A 16 -2.41 -19.19 7.18
N ALA A 17 -3.29 -18.32 7.69
CA ALA A 17 -3.54 -18.26 9.13
C ALA A 17 -4.88 -18.94 9.38
N GLN A 18 -4.86 -20.27 9.48
CA GLN A 18 -6.02 -20.99 10.01
C GLN A 18 -6.31 -20.42 11.41
N PRO A 19 -7.55 -20.03 11.72
CA PRO A 19 -7.89 -19.68 13.10
C PRO A 19 -7.56 -20.89 14.00
N PRO A 20 -7.10 -20.66 15.25
CA PRO A 20 -6.86 -21.76 16.17
C PRO A 20 -8.15 -22.60 16.25
N ALA A 21 -8.00 -23.93 16.26
CA ALA A 21 -9.12 -24.86 16.28
C ALA A 21 -10.21 -24.36 17.24
N ALA A 22 -11.39 -24.04 16.70
CA ALA A 22 -12.49 -23.52 17.49
C ALA A 22 -12.75 -24.49 18.65
N THR A 23 -12.57 -24.04 19.89
CA THR A 23 -12.78 -24.88 21.06
C THR A 23 -14.28 -25.15 21.19
N LEU A 24 -14.64 -26.30 21.77
CA LEU A 24 -16.04 -26.61 22.08
C LEU A 24 -16.71 -25.49 22.91
N ALA A 25 -15.94 -24.86 23.81
CA ALA A 25 -16.39 -23.72 24.59
C ALA A 25 -16.73 -22.50 23.72
N ALA A 26 -15.92 -22.20 22.69
CA ALA A 26 -16.20 -21.10 21.76
C ALA A 26 -17.45 -21.38 20.91
N LEU A 27 -17.64 -22.63 20.47
CA LEU A 27 -18.86 -23.05 19.77
C LEU A 27 -20.09 -22.97 20.67
N ALA A 28 -19.99 -23.44 21.92
CA ALA A 28 -21.08 -23.36 22.89
C ALA A 28 -21.46 -21.90 23.19
N ALA A 29 -20.47 -21.02 23.36
CA ALA A 29 -20.71 -19.59 23.57
C ALA A 29 -21.40 -18.93 22.37
N ALA A 30 -21.07 -19.34 21.13
CA ALA A 30 -21.71 -18.80 19.93
C ALA A 30 -23.20 -19.18 19.81
N VAL A 31 -23.60 -20.33 20.37
CA VAL A 31 -24.99 -20.83 20.31
C VAL A 31 -25.79 -20.42 21.57
N ALA A 32 -25.13 -20.07 22.67
CA ALA A 32 -25.76 -19.70 23.93
C ALA A 32 -26.66 -18.45 23.85
N ASP A 33 -26.40 -17.54 22.90
CA ASP A 33 -27.18 -16.32 22.70
C ASP A 33 -28.52 -16.55 21.96
N ILE A 34 -28.84 -17.79 21.55
CA ILE A 34 -30.07 -18.13 20.84
C ILE A 34 -31.13 -18.61 21.85
N PRO A 35 -32.30 -17.96 21.95
CA PRO A 35 -33.35 -18.41 22.87
C PRO A 35 -33.90 -19.79 22.44
N PRO A 36 -34.50 -20.55 23.36
CA PRO A 36 -35.26 -21.74 23.00
C PRO A 36 -36.47 -21.34 22.12
N LEU A 37 -36.36 -21.67 20.84
CA LEU A 37 -37.39 -21.46 19.81
C LEU A 37 -38.18 -22.75 19.58
N ASP A 38 -38.90 -23.19 20.62
CA ASP A 38 -39.72 -24.40 20.56
C ASP A 38 -40.82 -24.26 19.51
N GLY A 39 -40.97 -25.27 18.66
CA GLY A 39 -41.95 -25.26 17.57
C GLY A 39 -41.61 -24.32 16.41
N ALA A 40 -40.36 -23.87 16.28
CA ALA A 40 -39.96 -23.02 15.16
C ALA A 40 -40.16 -23.73 13.80
N ALA A 41 -40.93 -23.10 12.90
CA ALA A 41 -41.22 -23.63 11.56
C ALA A 41 -39.98 -23.76 10.65
N CYS A 42 -38.89 -23.06 10.99
CA CYS A 42 -37.60 -23.18 10.29
C CYS A 42 -36.76 -24.39 10.72
N ARG A 43 -37.10 -25.04 11.84
CA ARG A 43 -36.32 -26.16 12.37
C ARG A 43 -36.35 -27.33 11.38
N GLY A 44 -35.16 -27.77 10.95
CA GLY A 44 -35.00 -28.87 9.99
C GLY A 44 -35.22 -28.48 8.52
N ARG A 45 -35.33 -27.18 8.20
CA ARG A 45 -35.54 -26.69 6.84
C ARG A 45 -34.58 -25.53 6.47
N PRO A 46 -33.26 -25.65 6.69
CA PRO A 46 -32.34 -24.54 6.46
C PRO A 46 -32.40 -24.02 5.02
N ASP A 47 -32.54 -24.90 4.02
CA ASP A 47 -32.58 -24.54 2.60
C ASP A 47 -33.71 -23.57 2.22
N LEU A 48 -34.77 -23.50 3.04
CA LEU A 48 -35.91 -22.62 2.80
C LEU A 48 -35.73 -21.24 3.44
N PHE A 49 -34.95 -21.16 4.52
CA PHE A 49 -34.81 -19.94 5.31
C PHE A 49 -33.43 -19.29 5.17
N ASP A 50 -32.39 -20.03 4.82
CA ASP A 50 -31.03 -19.52 4.56
C ASP A 50 -30.90 -19.08 3.10
N LEU A 51 -31.73 -18.10 2.73
CA LEU A 51 -31.78 -17.56 1.37
C LEU A 51 -30.74 -16.46 1.19
N ASP A 52 -30.04 -16.50 0.06
CA ASP A 52 -29.18 -15.40 -0.38
C ASP A 52 -29.98 -14.12 -0.65
N PRO A 53 -29.37 -12.92 -0.51
CA PRO A 53 -30.01 -11.65 -0.87
C PRO A 53 -30.45 -11.54 -2.34
N GLY A 54 -29.86 -12.37 -3.22
CA GLY A 54 -30.22 -12.48 -4.62
C GLY A 54 -31.20 -13.62 -4.93
N ALA A 55 -31.81 -14.24 -3.92
CA ALA A 55 -32.82 -15.28 -4.12
C ALA A 55 -34.06 -14.71 -4.86
N GLU A 56 -34.76 -15.58 -5.59
CA GLU A 56 -35.95 -15.18 -6.34
C GLU A 56 -37.02 -14.64 -5.38
N PRO A 57 -37.73 -13.53 -5.73
CA PRO A 57 -38.72 -12.92 -4.85
C PRO A 57 -39.77 -13.91 -4.32
N GLU A 58 -40.20 -14.86 -5.16
CA GLU A 58 -41.17 -15.90 -4.80
C GLU A 58 -40.67 -16.83 -3.68
N GLN A 59 -39.37 -17.15 -3.67
CA GLN A 59 -38.77 -17.99 -2.61
C GLN A 59 -38.74 -17.23 -1.28
N VAL A 60 -38.38 -15.94 -1.33
CA VAL A 60 -38.37 -15.07 -0.16
C VAL A 60 -39.79 -14.91 0.40
N GLU A 61 -40.77 -14.65 -0.45
CA GLU A 61 -42.18 -14.52 -0.04
C GLU A 61 -42.73 -15.81 0.56
N HIS A 62 -42.42 -16.97 -0.04
CA HIS A 62 -42.81 -18.28 0.49
C HIS A 62 -42.26 -18.52 1.89
N ALA A 63 -40.96 -18.25 2.09
CA ALA A 63 -40.31 -18.37 3.39
C ALA A 63 -40.87 -17.38 4.42
N GLN A 64 -41.15 -16.14 4.02
CA GLN A 64 -41.77 -15.15 4.90
C GLN A 64 -43.17 -15.57 5.33
N ALA A 65 -43.98 -16.13 4.41
CA ALA A 65 -45.32 -16.61 4.72
C ALA A 65 -45.30 -17.71 5.78
N ILE A 66 -44.39 -18.69 5.66
CA ILE A 66 -44.20 -19.74 6.67
C ILE A 66 -43.67 -19.15 7.98
N CYS A 67 -42.74 -18.21 7.91
CA CYS A 67 -42.18 -17.58 9.11
C CYS A 67 -43.25 -16.80 9.91
N ARG A 68 -44.19 -16.14 9.23
CA ARG A 68 -45.27 -15.36 9.86
C ARG A 68 -46.32 -16.22 10.57
N THR A 69 -46.45 -17.50 10.22
CA THR A 69 -47.33 -18.44 10.91
C THR A 69 -46.63 -19.24 12.02
N CYS A 70 -45.33 -18.98 12.23
CA CYS A 70 -44.50 -19.70 13.20
C CYS A 70 -44.94 -19.42 14.66
N PRO A 71 -45.16 -20.47 15.49
CA PRO A 71 -45.46 -20.31 16.92
C PRO A 71 -44.40 -19.53 17.70
N ALA A 72 -43.14 -19.62 17.26
CA ALA A 72 -42.01 -18.95 17.89
C ALA A 72 -41.77 -17.51 17.37
N LEU A 73 -42.64 -16.97 16.51
CA LEU A 73 -42.42 -15.68 15.82
C LEU A 73 -42.12 -14.53 16.79
N ARG A 74 -42.90 -14.40 17.88
CA ARG A 74 -42.71 -13.31 18.85
C ARG A 74 -41.33 -13.34 19.50
N ARG A 75 -40.90 -14.50 20.02
CA ARG A 75 -39.58 -14.67 20.63
C ARG A 75 -38.46 -14.48 19.61
N CYS A 76 -38.65 -14.97 18.39
CA CYS A 76 -37.72 -14.79 17.28
C CYS A 76 -37.52 -13.30 16.95
N ALA A 77 -38.61 -12.52 16.91
CA ALA A 77 -38.57 -11.09 16.66
C ALA A 77 -37.88 -10.30 17.79
N GLU A 78 -38.19 -10.62 19.05
CA GLU A 78 -37.55 -10.02 20.23
C GLU A 78 -36.04 -10.28 20.23
N TRP A 79 -35.64 -11.52 19.98
CA TRP A 79 -34.23 -11.89 19.88
C TRP A 79 -33.53 -11.16 18.73
N LEU A 80 -34.11 -11.18 17.53
CA LEU A 80 -33.50 -10.53 16.37
C LEU A 80 -33.38 -9.00 16.55
N ALA A 81 -34.31 -8.38 17.28
CA ALA A 81 -34.24 -6.96 17.64
C ALA A 81 -33.11 -6.66 18.62
N ALA A 82 -32.87 -7.55 19.60
CA ALA A 82 -31.78 -7.43 20.57
C ALA A 82 -30.40 -7.77 19.97
N THR A 83 -30.34 -8.59 18.91
CA THR A 83 -29.08 -8.99 18.27
C THR A 83 -28.42 -7.83 17.51
N PRO A 84 -27.16 -7.47 17.84
CA PRO A 84 -26.42 -6.42 17.13
C PRO A 84 -26.31 -6.69 15.63
N PRO A 85 -26.40 -5.67 14.75
CA PRO A 85 -26.38 -5.87 13.30
C PRO A 85 -25.27 -6.78 12.75
N PRO A 86 -24.01 -6.71 13.22
CA PRO A 86 -22.93 -7.58 12.73
C PRO A 86 -23.08 -9.05 13.10
N ARG A 87 -23.95 -9.38 14.05
CA ARG A 87 -24.21 -10.73 14.55
C ARG A 87 -25.57 -11.27 14.14
N ARG A 88 -26.35 -10.52 13.36
CA ARG A 88 -27.66 -10.98 12.93
C ARG A 88 -27.50 -12.15 11.94
N PRO A 89 -28.33 -13.20 12.06
CA PRO A 89 -28.37 -14.26 11.05
C PRO A 89 -28.80 -13.71 9.69
N CYS A 90 -28.30 -14.29 8.61
CA CYS A 90 -28.78 -14.04 7.25
C CYS A 90 -30.02 -14.88 6.92
N GLY A 91 -30.72 -14.51 5.84
CA GLY A 91 -31.90 -15.22 5.36
C GLY A 91 -33.20 -14.75 6.01
N VAL A 92 -34.26 -15.55 5.92
CA VAL A 92 -35.58 -15.18 6.44
C VAL A 92 -35.70 -15.51 7.93
N VAL A 93 -35.71 -14.46 8.75
CA VAL A 93 -35.80 -14.55 10.21
C VAL A 93 -36.83 -13.54 10.72
N ALA A 94 -37.67 -13.97 11.65
CA ALA A 94 -38.76 -13.16 12.21
C ALA A 94 -39.69 -12.50 11.14
N GLY A 95 -39.96 -13.22 10.05
CA GLY A 95 -40.88 -12.78 8.99
C GLY A 95 -40.30 -11.77 7.99
N ARG A 96 -38.98 -11.53 8.03
CA ARG A 96 -38.26 -10.61 7.14
C ARG A 96 -36.98 -11.24 6.58
N LEU A 97 -36.58 -10.83 5.37
CA LEU A 97 -35.26 -11.16 4.82
C LEU A 97 -34.21 -10.29 5.54
N VAL A 98 -33.24 -10.93 6.17
CA VAL A 98 -32.09 -10.30 6.81
C VAL A 98 -30.89 -10.46 5.89
N GLU A 99 -30.42 -9.35 5.37
CA GLU A 99 -29.23 -9.32 4.53
C GLU A 99 -27.98 -9.63 5.37
N PRO A 100 -26.98 -10.33 4.80
CA PRO A 100 -25.69 -10.50 5.45
C PRO A 100 -25.11 -9.12 5.76
N PRO A 101 -24.43 -8.96 6.91
CA PRO A 101 -23.83 -7.70 7.26
C PRO A 101 -22.91 -7.25 6.13
N THR A 102 -23.07 -6.00 5.69
CA THR A 102 -22.09 -5.40 4.78
C THR A 102 -20.78 -5.31 5.55
N LEU A 103 -19.94 -6.34 5.40
CA LEU A 103 -18.59 -6.25 5.88
C LEU A 103 -17.97 -5.03 5.19
N PRO A 104 -17.26 -4.16 5.92
CA PRO A 104 -16.44 -3.17 5.26
C PRO A 104 -15.53 -3.98 4.34
N GLN A 105 -15.80 -3.93 3.03
CA GLN A 105 -14.94 -4.61 2.09
C GLN A 105 -13.54 -4.12 2.44
N PRO A 106 -12.56 -5.02 2.65
CA PRO A 106 -11.19 -4.59 2.89
C PRO A 106 -10.95 -3.59 1.79
N ARG A 107 -10.80 -2.30 2.15
CA ARG A 107 -10.79 -1.21 1.18
C ARG A 107 -9.91 -1.77 0.10
N LYS A 108 -10.47 -2.05 -1.09
CA LYS A 108 -9.65 -2.46 -2.24
C LYS A 108 -8.57 -1.43 -2.15
N THR A 109 -7.37 -1.84 -1.76
CA THR A 109 -6.24 -0.92 -1.68
C THR A 109 -6.25 -0.45 -3.10
N VAL A 110 -6.78 0.75 -3.33
CA VAL A 110 -6.91 1.33 -4.66
C VAL A 110 -5.51 1.17 -5.15
N ALA A 111 -5.29 0.20 -6.05
CA ALA A 111 -3.97 -0.40 -6.22
C ALA A 111 -3.07 0.78 -6.41
N ALA A 112 -2.23 1.06 -5.38
CA ALA A 112 -1.77 2.41 -5.11
C ALA A 112 -1.33 2.95 -6.44
N GLN A 113 -2.08 3.91 -7.02
CA GLN A 113 -1.75 4.41 -8.34
C GLN A 113 -0.25 4.67 -8.27
N PRO A 114 0.57 4.04 -9.12
CA PRO A 114 2.01 4.00 -8.90
C PRO A 114 2.42 5.43 -8.67
N ARG A 115 2.83 5.73 -7.42
CA ARG A 115 3.21 7.08 -7.05
C ARG A 115 4.22 7.50 -8.11
N PRO A 116 4.05 8.65 -8.78
CA PRO A 116 5.05 9.09 -9.74
C PRO A 116 6.42 8.97 -9.05
N PRO A 117 7.43 8.40 -9.72
CA PRO A 117 8.70 8.14 -9.09
C PRO A 117 9.16 9.41 -8.40
N ARG A 118 9.36 9.34 -7.08
CA ARG A 118 9.82 10.49 -6.31
C ARG A 118 11.11 10.95 -6.98
N LYS A 119 11.16 12.19 -7.47
CA LYS A 119 12.37 12.74 -8.08
C LYS A 119 13.54 12.43 -7.14
N PRO A 120 14.60 11.75 -7.60
CA PRO A 120 15.70 11.38 -6.72
C PRO A 120 16.24 12.67 -6.09
N GLN A 121 16.31 12.68 -4.77
CA GLN A 121 16.89 13.84 -4.09
C GLN A 121 18.38 13.94 -4.49
N PRO A 122 18.89 15.15 -4.74
CA PRO A 122 20.29 15.33 -5.10
C PRO A 122 21.17 14.77 -3.98
N THR A 123 22.07 13.87 -4.36
CA THR A 123 23.01 13.24 -3.45
C THR A 123 24.02 14.27 -2.94
N LEU A 124 24.77 13.91 -1.90
CA LEU A 124 25.86 14.77 -1.41
C LEU A 124 26.91 15.06 -2.51
N THR A 125 27.15 14.07 -3.39
CA THR A 125 28.03 14.22 -4.57
C THR A 125 27.46 15.19 -5.60
N ASP A 126 26.14 15.21 -5.82
CA ASP A 126 25.50 16.17 -6.74
C ASP A 126 25.67 17.60 -6.21
N ARG A 127 25.41 17.81 -4.91
CA ARG A 127 25.60 19.11 -4.27
C ARG A 127 27.07 19.55 -4.30
N ALA A 128 28.01 18.63 -4.08
CA ALA A 128 29.44 18.92 -4.18
C ALA A 128 29.88 19.23 -5.62
N ALA A 129 29.27 18.61 -6.62
CA ALA A 129 29.53 18.91 -8.03
C ALA A 129 29.00 20.30 -8.42
N ASP A 130 27.81 20.68 -7.95
CA ASP A 130 27.27 22.03 -8.18
C ASP A 130 28.12 23.09 -7.48
N TRP A 131 28.52 22.86 -6.23
CA TRP A 131 29.46 23.72 -5.51
C TRP A 131 30.79 23.86 -6.26
N LEU A 132 31.37 22.74 -6.72
CA LEU A 132 32.66 22.75 -7.42
C LEU A 132 32.57 23.49 -8.75
N ARG A 133 31.44 23.38 -9.48
CA ARG A 133 31.21 24.15 -10.71
C ARG A 133 31.22 25.66 -10.43
N ALA A 134 30.51 26.10 -9.38
CA ALA A 134 30.47 27.50 -8.98
C ALA A 134 31.85 28.01 -8.53
N TYR A 135 32.58 27.22 -7.73
CA TYR A 135 33.94 27.55 -7.29
C TYR A 135 34.90 27.69 -8.48
N MET A 136 34.88 26.76 -9.43
CA MET A 136 35.75 26.81 -10.61
C MET A 136 35.40 28.00 -11.51
N ALA A 137 34.13 28.38 -11.62
CA ALA A 137 33.72 29.59 -12.35
C ALA A 137 34.30 30.87 -11.72
N GLN A 138 34.36 30.96 -10.39
CA GLN A 138 34.98 32.08 -9.67
C GLN A 138 36.50 32.14 -9.90
N CYS A 139 37.16 30.99 -10.04
CA CYS A 139 38.60 30.90 -10.30
C CYS A 139 38.97 30.99 -11.79
N GLY A 140 38.03 31.32 -12.69
CA GLY A 140 38.31 31.41 -14.14
C GLY A 140 38.56 30.06 -14.81
N GLY A 141 38.01 28.97 -14.25
CA GLY A 141 38.01 27.63 -14.85
C GLY A 141 39.22 26.76 -14.50
N THR A 142 40.20 27.29 -13.78
CA THR A 142 41.41 26.56 -13.35
C THR A 142 41.70 26.83 -11.88
N ALA A 143 41.96 25.78 -11.09
CA ALA A 143 42.33 25.92 -9.68
C ALA A 143 43.26 24.80 -9.22
N GLU A 144 44.10 25.08 -8.23
CA GLU A 144 44.95 24.05 -7.61
C GLU A 144 44.12 23.10 -6.74
N ALA A 145 44.37 21.80 -6.89
CA ALA A 145 43.62 20.77 -6.17
C ALA A 145 43.73 20.89 -4.64
N VAL A 146 44.82 21.47 -4.13
CA VAL A 146 45.01 21.72 -2.69
C VAL A 146 44.06 22.82 -2.21
N GLU A 147 43.97 23.93 -2.95
CA GLU A 147 43.08 25.03 -2.61
C GLU A 147 41.61 24.63 -2.73
N VAL A 148 41.26 23.90 -3.79
CA VAL A 148 39.91 23.38 -3.99
C VAL A 148 39.51 22.47 -2.82
N LYS A 149 40.40 21.58 -2.36
CA LYS A 149 40.12 20.70 -1.20
C LYS A 149 39.95 21.49 0.10
N ARG A 150 40.77 22.52 0.32
CA ARG A 150 40.65 23.39 1.49
C ARG A 150 39.33 24.16 1.49
N ALA A 151 38.96 24.74 0.34
CA ALA A 151 37.69 25.45 0.18
C ALA A 151 36.49 24.49 0.32
N ALA A 152 36.60 23.27 -0.21
CA ALA A 152 35.56 22.26 -0.08
C ALA A 152 35.36 21.81 1.37
N ALA A 153 36.45 21.62 2.12
CA ALA A 153 36.39 21.31 3.54
C ALA A 153 35.72 22.43 4.34
N ALA A 154 36.04 23.70 4.04
CA ALA A 154 35.37 24.86 4.63
C ALA A 154 33.86 24.91 4.28
N ALA A 155 33.47 24.41 3.10
CA ALA A 155 32.08 24.26 2.68
C ALA A 155 31.41 22.96 3.22
N GLY A 156 32.10 22.18 4.04
CA GLY A 156 31.58 20.96 4.67
C GLY A 156 31.64 19.68 3.81
N TYR A 157 32.40 19.69 2.70
CA TYR A 157 32.57 18.51 1.84
C TYR A 157 33.86 17.75 2.17
N GLY A 158 33.74 16.43 2.36
CA GLY A 158 34.89 15.54 2.54
C GLY A 158 35.67 15.29 1.26
N ALA A 159 36.95 14.92 1.38
CA ALA A 159 37.87 14.73 0.26
C ALA A 159 37.39 13.69 -0.78
N ALA A 160 36.77 12.59 -0.32
CA ALA A 160 36.22 11.56 -1.20
C ALA A 160 35.03 12.09 -2.03
N THR A 161 34.16 12.88 -1.41
CA THR A 161 33.01 13.52 -2.08
C THR A 161 33.47 14.49 -3.16
N VAL A 162 34.48 15.31 -2.86
CA VAL A 162 35.09 16.23 -3.83
C VAL A 162 35.71 15.48 -4.99
N TYR A 163 36.43 14.39 -4.73
CA TYR A 163 37.02 13.57 -5.79
C TYR A 163 35.97 12.92 -6.70
N ASN A 164 34.85 12.46 -6.14
CA ASN A 164 33.73 11.95 -6.94
C ASN A 164 33.05 13.04 -7.77
N ALA A 165 32.93 14.26 -7.21
CA ALA A 165 32.44 15.43 -7.93
C ALA A 165 33.36 15.81 -9.11
N VAL A 166 34.68 15.82 -8.90
CA VAL A 166 35.70 16.05 -9.94
C VAL A 166 35.55 15.05 -11.09
N LYS A 167 35.40 13.75 -10.78
CA LYS A 167 35.14 12.71 -11.78
C LYS A 167 33.84 12.93 -12.53
N ARG A 168 32.77 13.29 -11.81
CA ARG A 168 31.44 13.54 -12.39
C ARG A 168 31.45 14.72 -13.36
N LEU A 169 32.19 15.79 -13.01
CA LEU A 169 32.39 16.97 -13.86
C LEU A 169 33.47 16.78 -14.94
N ARG A 170 34.15 15.63 -14.96
CA ARG A 170 35.23 15.30 -15.91
C ARG A 170 36.32 16.37 -15.96
N LEU A 171 36.69 16.94 -14.80
CA LEU A 171 37.77 17.92 -14.73
C LEU A 171 39.10 17.28 -15.11
N ILE A 172 39.89 18.00 -15.91
CA ILE A 172 41.20 17.54 -16.36
C ILE A 172 42.20 17.85 -15.26
N SER A 173 42.87 16.83 -14.73
CA SER A 173 43.98 17.02 -13.80
C SER A 173 45.30 17.10 -14.55
N LYS A 174 46.01 18.22 -14.45
CA LYS A 174 47.39 18.36 -14.89
C LYS A 174 48.31 18.38 -13.68
N ARG A 175 49.40 17.62 -13.74
CA ARG A 175 50.44 17.67 -12.70
C ARG A 175 51.55 18.60 -13.17
N SER A 176 51.87 19.62 -12.38
CA SER A 176 53.00 20.52 -12.59
C SER A 176 54.08 20.23 -11.54
N GLY A 177 55.25 19.77 -12.00
CA GLY A 177 56.33 19.34 -11.11
C GLY A 177 56.01 18.08 -10.29
N GLN A 178 56.67 17.92 -9.13
CA GLN A 178 56.56 16.71 -8.31
C GLN A 178 55.33 16.68 -7.38
N ARG A 179 54.73 17.83 -7.03
CA ARG A 179 53.72 17.90 -5.95
C ARG A 179 52.43 18.66 -6.28
N THR A 180 52.38 19.44 -7.36
CA THR A 180 51.22 20.28 -7.66
C THR A 180 50.30 19.62 -8.67
N VAL A 181 49.01 19.53 -8.34
CA VAL A 181 47.97 19.06 -9.26
C VAL A 181 46.98 20.19 -9.45
N THR A 182 46.79 20.59 -10.69
CA THR A 182 45.83 21.61 -11.08
C THR A 182 44.65 20.95 -11.77
N TRP A 183 43.44 21.36 -11.41
CA TRP A 183 42.22 20.94 -12.09
C TRP A 183 41.77 22.04 -13.04
N THR A 184 41.36 21.65 -14.24
CA THR A 184 40.86 22.57 -15.28
C THR A 184 39.52 22.05 -15.79
N ALA A 185 38.55 22.95 -15.93
CA ALA A 185 37.29 22.63 -16.58
C ALA A 185 37.53 22.34 -18.08
N PRO A 186 36.84 21.34 -18.67
CA PRO A 186 37.01 21.05 -20.09
C PRO A 186 36.60 22.26 -20.95
N PRO A 187 37.38 22.62 -21.99
CA PRO A 187 37.00 23.67 -22.93
C PRO A 187 35.77 23.18 -23.71
N GLY A 188 34.61 23.80 -23.49
CA GLY A 188 33.33 23.40 -24.10
C GLY A 188 32.19 23.15 -23.11
N GLY A 189 32.37 23.45 -21.83
CA GLY A 189 31.27 23.58 -20.87
C GLY A 189 30.82 25.03 -20.67
N GLU A 190 30.37 25.71 -21.73
CA GLU A 190 29.50 26.90 -21.56
C GLU A 190 28.27 26.45 -20.73
N ALA A 191 28.06 27.00 -19.55
CA ALA A 191 27.42 28.29 -19.38
C ALA A 191 26.03 28.30 -20.03
N ASP A 192 25.07 27.56 -19.44
CA ASP A 192 23.67 27.99 -19.44
C ASP A 192 23.60 29.32 -18.68
N ALA A 193 24.03 30.39 -19.35
CA ALA A 193 23.75 31.76 -18.99
C ALA A 193 22.28 32.02 -19.35
N SER A 194 21.45 32.09 -18.31
CA SER A 194 20.36 33.06 -18.18
C SER A 194 19.60 33.44 -19.46
N ALA A 195 18.59 32.64 -19.83
CA ALA A 195 17.40 33.17 -20.48
C ALA A 195 16.55 33.90 -19.42
N SER A 196 16.78 35.21 -19.26
CA SER A 196 15.87 36.16 -18.62
C SER A 196 16.14 37.54 -19.20
N ALA A 197 15.49 37.84 -20.33
CA ALA A 197 15.00 39.14 -20.76
C ALA A 197 14.07 38.92 -21.96
#